data_AF-A0A2E4PQN5-F1
#
_entry.id   AF-A0A2E4PQN5-F1
#
_cell.length_a   1.000
_cell.length_b   1.000
_cell.length_c   1.000
_cell.angle_alpha   90.00
_cell.angle_beta   90.00
_cell.angle_gamma   90.00
#
_symmetry.space_group_name_H-M   'P 1'
#
loop_
_entity.id
_entity.type
_entity.pdbx_description
1 polymer ?
#
loop_
_entity_poly.entity_id
_entity_poly.type
_entity_poly.pdbx_seq_one_letter_code
_entity_poly.pdbx_strand_id
1 'polypeptide(L)'
;MNEVIKTLDRYFDALINQERDWYFFLGLVDYVNLIDELPSLKPPIKKFVDEEEVMLKKIRELEKNAVEELKIIASEIEKIAKKIKKSKDIKDALVQLKEYDEGKIEPTYYHSTRISYGIKGLIKAINENGGSDSLKKVLPPVKEGETVDFSLYEVSPSYKLRSTLSYGFHKRKEDELWGHYEKLRLAGAVFQKGTNLEKAQKLTRDENELTELIKEYGIIKNEGSESSLLSFSAFDTTYGSEKRKYSSSSDRRIREFKRDKYQNYITRIHNYFIKELTKANLQEERPKKDTVAFDPDRSVLVVSGKEIKFRKYTEQYHTLRIIFKTPEEVGKEWFFSEIAEKIDPRKGYSDKDFHNYMSAIKRRVSAETSVLDLFITTNQSLKINSKFLR
;
A
#
# COMPACT_ATOMS: atom_id res chain seq x y z
N MET A 1 -18.61 -12.07 -9.00
CA MET A 1 -17.43 -11.22 -9.28
C MET A 1 -17.19 -10.94 -10.77
N ASN A 2 -17.54 -11.87 -11.68
CA ASN A 2 -17.33 -11.71 -13.13
C ASN A 2 -17.93 -10.42 -13.75
N GLU A 3 -19.08 -9.96 -13.29
CA GLU A 3 -19.67 -8.70 -13.78
C GLU A 3 -18.84 -7.45 -13.41
N VAL A 4 -18.14 -7.47 -12.27
CA VAL A 4 -17.23 -6.38 -11.87
C VAL A 4 -16.03 -6.32 -12.81
N ILE A 5 -15.43 -7.48 -13.11
CA ILE A 5 -14.30 -7.61 -14.04
C ILE A 5 -14.70 -7.06 -15.42
N LYS A 6 -15.82 -7.55 -15.98
CA LYS A 6 -16.34 -7.06 -17.27
C LYS A 6 -16.60 -5.54 -17.27
N THR A 7 -17.12 -5.00 -16.17
CA THR A 7 -17.38 -3.57 -16.05
C THR A 7 -16.06 -2.78 -16.06
N LEU A 8 -15.04 -3.24 -15.34
CA LEU A 8 -13.71 -2.63 -15.35
C LEU A 8 -13.05 -2.68 -16.72
N ASP A 9 -13.09 -3.83 -17.40
CA ASP A 9 -12.56 -4.01 -18.75
C ASP A 9 -13.23 -3.06 -19.73
N ARG A 10 -14.56 -2.95 -19.69
CA ARG A 10 -15.31 -2.04 -20.57
C ARG A 10 -14.89 -0.58 -20.41
N TYR A 11 -14.72 -0.10 -19.17
CA TYR A 11 -14.28 1.29 -18.94
C TYR A 11 -12.80 1.47 -19.31
N PHE A 12 -11.95 0.48 -19.05
CA PHE A 12 -10.55 0.50 -19.44
C PHE A 12 -10.40 0.57 -20.98
N ASP A 13 -11.12 -0.28 -21.72
CA ASP A 13 -11.11 -0.30 -23.18
C ASP A 13 -11.66 0.99 -23.76
N ALA A 14 -12.76 1.51 -23.20
CA ALA A 14 -13.32 2.80 -23.62
C ALA A 14 -12.34 3.95 -23.41
N LEU A 15 -11.55 3.91 -22.32
CA LEU A 15 -10.53 4.90 -21.99
C LEU A 15 -9.30 4.79 -22.89
N ILE A 16 -8.70 3.60 -23.01
CA ILE A 16 -7.38 3.43 -23.64
C ILE A 16 -7.41 3.72 -25.14
N ASN A 17 -8.55 3.45 -25.77
CA ASN A 17 -8.78 3.59 -27.21
C ASN A 17 -9.26 4.99 -27.64
N GLN A 18 -9.35 5.97 -26.73
CA GLN A 18 -9.71 7.34 -27.10
C GLN A 18 -8.65 7.96 -28.01
N GLU A 19 -9.02 8.52 -29.17
CA GLU A 19 -8.03 9.15 -30.06
C GLU A 19 -7.56 10.51 -29.53
N ARG A 20 -8.47 11.28 -28.92
CA ARG A 20 -8.20 12.64 -28.43
C ARG A 20 -7.78 12.63 -26.97
N ASP A 21 -6.68 13.30 -26.65
CA ASP A 21 -6.13 13.39 -25.29
C ASP A 21 -7.14 13.92 -24.27
N TRP A 22 -7.94 14.93 -24.64
CA TRP A 22 -8.99 15.44 -23.76
C TRP A 22 -10.01 14.36 -23.37
N TYR A 23 -10.49 13.57 -24.34
CA TYR A 23 -11.43 12.48 -24.06
C TYR A 23 -10.77 11.32 -23.32
N PHE A 24 -9.49 11.07 -23.56
CA PHE A 24 -8.71 10.15 -22.74
C PHE A 24 -8.72 10.60 -21.27
N PHE A 25 -8.39 11.86 -20.97
CA PHE A 25 -8.38 12.32 -19.58
C PHE A 25 -9.77 12.40 -18.95
N LEU A 26 -10.84 12.71 -19.70
CA LEU A 26 -12.20 12.57 -19.20
C LEU A 26 -12.55 11.12 -18.88
N GLY A 27 -12.21 10.17 -19.76
CA GLY A 27 -12.37 8.74 -19.48
C GLY A 27 -11.56 8.28 -18.28
N LEU A 28 -10.39 8.89 -18.02
CA LEU A 28 -9.61 8.63 -16.81
C LEU A 28 -10.37 9.05 -15.55
N VAL A 29 -11.06 10.20 -15.56
CA VAL A 29 -11.92 10.62 -14.44
C VAL A 29 -12.98 9.55 -14.16
N ASP A 30 -13.67 9.09 -15.21
CA ASP A 30 -14.73 8.08 -15.08
C ASP A 30 -14.18 6.75 -14.56
N TYR A 31 -13.04 6.30 -15.08
CA TYR A 31 -12.38 5.07 -14.65
C TYR A 31 -11.92 5.13 -13.18
N VAL A 32 -11.31 6.23 -12.76
CA VAL A 32 -10.88 6.43 -11.38
C VAL A 32 -12.07 6.49 -10.42
N ASN A 33 -13.14 7.21 -10.79
CA ASN A 33 -14.35 7.26 -9.96
C ASN A 33 -14.99 5.87 -9.83
N LEU A 34 -15.07 5.09 -10.91
CA LEU A 34 -15.52 3.70 -10.86
C LEU A 34 -14.69 2.87 -9.88
N ILE A 35 -13.35 2.98 -9.94
CA ILE A 35 -12.46 2.26 -9.01
C ILE A 35 -12.74 2.67 -7.56
N ASP A 36 -12.84 3.98 -7.30
CA ASP A 36 -13.08 4.54 -5.97
C ASP A 36 -14.49 4.20 -5.44
N GLU A 37 -15.48 3.91 -6.29
CA GLU A 37 -16.85 3.59 -5.89
C GLU A 37 -17.10 2.09 -5.69
N LEU A 38 -16.38 1.21 -6.40
CA LEU A 38 -16.57 -0.23 -6.33
C LEU A 38 -16.13 -0.84 -4.99
N PRO A 39 -17.04 -1.42 -4.18
CA PRO A 39 -16.69 -1.99 -2.87
C PRO A 39 -15.69 -3.14 -2.95
N SER A 40 -15.77 -3.96 -4.01
CA SER A 40 -14.88 -5.10 -4.26
C SER A 40 -13.43 -4.70 -4.47
N LEU A 41 -13.16 -3.44 -4.83
CA LEU A 41 -11.80 -2.92 -5.02
C LEU A 41 -11.21 -2.29 -3.76
N LYS A 42 -12.01 -2.04 -2.71
CA LYS A 42 -11.51 -1.46 -1.46
C LYS A 42 -10.42 -2.32 -0.80
N PRO A 43 -10.56 -3.65 -0.67
CA PRO A 43 -9.49 -4.48 -0.11
C PRO A 43 -8.16 -4.42 -0.89
N PRO A 44 -8.11 -4.63 -2.22
CA PRO A 44 -6.85 -4.56 -2.96
C PRO A 44 -6.25 -3.14 -3.02
N ILE A 45 -7.06 -2.08 -3.00
CA ILE A 45 -6.58 -0.70 -2.86
C ILE A 45 -5.89 -0.52 -1.52
N LYS A 46 -6.58 -0.89 -0.43
CA LYS A 46 -6.06 -0.76 0.93
C LYS A 46 -4.70 -1.45 1.08
N LYS A 47 -4.54 -2.63 0.48
CA LYS A 47 -3.29 -3.40 0.54
C LYS A 47 -2.06 -2.60 0.10
N PHE A 48 -2.10 -1.91 -1.03
CA PHE A 48 -0.94 -1.14 -1.50
C PHE A 48 -0.85 0.27 -0.85
N VAL A 49 -1.98 0.85 -0.42
CA VAL A 49 -1.99 2.13 0.32
C VAL A 49 -1.39 1.95 1.72
N ASP A 50 -1.64 0.81 2.37
CA ASP A 50 -1.05 0.50 3.68
C ASP A 50 0.49 0.43 3.59
N GLU A 51 1.05 -0.01 2.46
CA GLU A 51 2.51 -0.01 2.24
C GLU A 51 3.10 1.42 2.18
N GLU A 52 2.38 2.36 1.56
CA GLU A 52 2.75 3.77 1.54
C GLU A 52 2.74 4.35 2.96
N GLU A 53 1.67 4.12 3.72
CA GLU A 53 1.53 4.69 5.07
C GLU A 53 2.58 4.14 6.04
N VAL A 54 3.00 2.87 5.89
CA VAL A 54 4.11 2.30 6.66
C VAL A 54 5.41 3.09 6.43
N MET A 55 5.72 3.43 5.18
CA MET A 55 6.92 4.24 4.86
C MET A 55 6.80 5.66 5.38
N LEU A 56 5.66 6.31 5.18
CA LEU A 56 5.42 7.68 5.66
C LEU A 56 5.51 7.76 7.18
N LYS A 57 4.99 6.78 7.91
CA LYS A 57 5.11 6.70 9.38
C LYS A 57 6.58 6.67 9.80
N LYS A 58 7.40 5.85 9.13
CA LYS A 58 8.85 5.77 9.40
C LYS A 58 9.58 7.07 9.08
N ILE A 59 9.22 7.74 7.97
CA ILE A 59 9.77 9.06 7.62
C ILE A 59 9.41 10.11 8.70
N ARG A 60 8.16 10.13 9.17
CA ARG A 60 7.71 11.05 10.25
C ARG A 60 8.44 10.81 11.57
N GLU A 61 8.67 9.55 11.93
CA GLU A 61 9.42 9.20 13.15
C GLU A 61 10.88 9.67 13.03
N LEU A 62 11.54 9.37 11.92
CA LEU A 62 12.91 9.83 11.67
C LEU A 62 13.01 11.36 11.59
N GLU A 63 11.98 12.03 11.05
CA GLU A 63 11.91 13.49 11.00
C GLU A 63 11.89 14.10 12.41
N LYS A 64 11.08 13.55 13.32
CA LYS A 64 11.03 13.99 14.71
C LYS A 64 12.40 13.83 15.39
N ASN A 65 13.00 12.65 15.27
CA ASN A 65 14.32 12.37 15.86
C ASN A 65 15.41 13.28 15.27
N ALA A 66 15.37 13.51 13.96
CA ALA A 66 16.30 14.41 13.27
C ALA A 66 16.17 15.86 13.76
N VAL A 67 14.95 16.36 13.97
CA VAL A 67 14.74 17.72 14.52
C VAL A 67 15.33 17.83 15.93
N GLU A 68 15.10 16.83 16.79
CA GLU A 68 15.63 16.82 18.16
C GLU A 68 17.17 16.83 18.17
N GLU A 69 17.81 15.94 17.40
CA GLU A 69 19.27 15.87 17.25
C GLU A 69 19.84 17.18 16.70
N LEU A 70 19.26 17.72 15.63
CA LEU A 70 19.74 18.95 15.00
C LEU A 70 19.57 20.17 15.91
N LYS A 71 18.54 20.23 16.77
CA LYS A 71 18.38 21.32 17.74
C LYS A 71 19.46 21.31 18.81
N ILE A 72 19.90 20.13 19.26
CA ILE A 72 21.04 20.00 20.18
C ILE A 72 22.30 20.56 19.53
N ILE A 73 22.57 20.14 18.30
CA ILE A 73 23.75 20.57 17.53
C ILE A 73 23.71 22.07 17.23
N ALA A 74 22.55 22.59 16.82
CA ALA A 74 22.34 24.02 16.60
C ALA A 74 22.69 24.82 17.87
N SER A 75 22.22 24.38 19.04
CA SER A 75 22.52 25.02 20.33
C SER A 75 24.02 25.04 20.65
N GLU A 76 24.74 23.95 20.37
CA GLU A 76 26.19 23.89 20.56
C GLU A 76 26.96 24.82 19.61
N ILE A 77 26.57 24.84 18.34
CA ILE A 77 27.18 25.70 17.33
C ILE A 77 26.86 27.17 17.61
N GLU A 78 25.65 27.49 18.07
CA GLU A 78 25.29 28.84 18.52
C GLU A 78 26.17 29.33 19.67
N LYS A 79 26.50 28.45 20.63
CA LYS A 79 27.41 28.81 21.74
C LYS A 79 28.81 29.16 21.22
N ILE A 80 29.29 28.47 20.18
CA ILE A 80 30.55 28.79 19.51
C ILE A 80 30.42 30.14 18.78
N ALA A 81 29.36 30.33 17.99
CA ALA A 81 29.08 31.57 17.27
C ALA A 81 29.06 32.79 18.21
N LYS A 82 28.42 32.66 19.38
CA LYS A 82 28.31 33.72 20.39
C LYS A 82 29.66 34.13 20.98
N LYS A 83 30.68 33.25 20.98
CA LYS A 83 32.05 33.58 21.41
C LYS A 83 32.82 34.36 20.34
N ILE A 84 32.48 34.15 19.06
CA ILE A 84 33.18 34.73 17.90
C ILE A 84 32.44 35.97 17.33
N LYS A 85 31.27 36.30 17.91
CA LYS A 85 30.16 37.21 17.50
C LYS A 85 30.49 38.65 17.01
N LYS A 86 31.76 38.99 16.78
CA LYS A 86 32.20 40.28 16.25
C LYS A 86 31.88 40.45 14.76
N SER A 87 31.81 39.36 13.98
CA SER A 87 31.54 39.42 12.55
C SER A 87 30.05 39.64 12.21
N LYS A 88 29.79 40.39 11.14
CA LYS A 88 28.44 40.59 10.58
C LYS A 88 27.89 39.28 10.03
N ASP A 89 28.70 38.50 9.32
CA ASP A 89 28.26 37.26 8.66
C ASP A 89 27.74 36.23 9.66
N ILE A 90 28.37 36.14 10.84
CA ILE A 90 27.91 35.26 11.93
C ILE A 90 26.55 35.73 12.47
N LYS A 91 26.31 37.04 12.58
CA LYS A 91 25.02 37.57 13.05
C LYS A 91 23.92 37.27 12.05
N ASP A 92 24.19 37.48 10.77
CA ASP A 92 23.24 37.23 9.67
C ASP A 92 22.91 35.72 9.59
N ALA A 93 23.92 34.85 9.72
CA ALA A 93 23.71 33.40 9.75
C ALA A 93 22.91 32.91 10.96
N LEU A 94 23.08 33.54 12.15
CA LEU A 94 22.26 33.24 13.33
C LEU A 94 20.79 33.61 13.12
N VAL A 95 20.51 34.74 12.44
CA VAL A 95 19.15 35.14 12.09
C VAL A 95 18.55 34.13 11.11
N GLN A 96 19.29 33.75 10.06
CA GLN A 96 18.82 32.76 9.09
C GLN A 96 18.53 31.40 9.72
N LEU A 97 19.39 30.90 10.61
CA LEU A 97 19.13 29.64 11.32
C LEU A 97 17.79 29.68 12.07
N LYS A 98 17.50 30.80 12.76
CA LYS A 98 16.22 31.00 13.44
C LYS A 98 15.05 31.05 12.46
N GLU A 99 15.21 31.74 11.33
CA GLU A 99 14.17 31.83 10.29
C GLU A 99 13.89 30.48 9.61
N TYR A 100 14.91 29.64 9.42
CA TYR A 100 14.76 28.26 8.96
C TYR A 100 14.05 27.37 9.99
N ASP A 101 14.38 27.48 11.28
CA ASP A 101 13.71 26.73 12.35
C ASP A 101 12.22 27.13 12.44
N GLU A 102 11.93 28.43 12.38
CA GLU A 102 10.57 28.99 12.38
C GLU A 102 9.79 28.74 11.07
N GLY A 103 10.46 28.29 10.01
CA GLY A 103 9.84 28.01 8.71
C GLY A 103 9.49 29.25 7.88
N LYS A 104 10.14 30.37 8.15
CA LYS A 104 10.04 31.58 7.32
C LYS A 104 10.77 31.45 5.99
N ILE A 105 11.82 30.62 5.95
CA ILE A 105 12.56 30.26 4.74
C ILE A 105 12.23 28.82 4.37
N GLU A 106 11.90 28.56 3.10
CA GLU A 106 11.57 27.23 2.57
C GLU A 106 10.47 26.48 3.37
N PRO A 107 9.27 27.07 3.55
CA PRO A 107 8.22 26.50 4.39
C PRO A 107 7.76 25.10 3.94
N THR A 108 7.90 24.77 2.66
CA THR A 108 7.50 23.48 2.08
C THR A 108 8.49 22.34 2.34
N TYR A 109 9.66 22.63 2.92
CA TYR A 109 10.68 21.63 3.19
C TYR A 109 10.48 21.02 4.58
N TYR A 110 10.92 19.77 4.75
CA TYR A 110 10.99 19.13 6.06
C TYR A 110 11.74 20.01 7.07
N HIS A 111 11.23 20.10 8.29
CA HIS A 111 11.77 20.96 9.33
C HIS A 111 13.25 20.67 9.61
N SER A 112 13.62 19.40 9.70
CA SER A 112 15.02 18.98 9.87
C SER A 112 15.91 19.38 8.68
N THR A 113 15.37 19.47 7.47
CA THR A 113 16.11 19.97 6.29
C THR A 113 16.40 21.45 6.41
N ARG A 114 15.40 22.23 6.81
CA ARG A 114 15.58 23.67 7.06
C ARG A 114 16.63 23.93 8.15
N ILE A 115 16.51 23.26 9.31
CA ILE A 115 17.49 23.40 10.40
C ILE A 115 18.89 23.00 9.92
N SER A 116 19.02 21.90 9.17
CA SER A 116 20.31 21.46 8.63
C SER A 116 20.94 22.52 7.72
N TYR A 117 20.17 23.17 6.85
CA TYR A 117 20.66 24.27 6.02
C TYR A 117 21.10 25.48 6.85
N GLY A 118 20.31 25.88 7.83
CA GLY A 118 20.69 26.95 8.77
C GLY A 118 21.98 26.64 9.52
N ILE A 119 22.15 25.41 10.01
CA ILE A 119 23.36 24.94 10.68
C ILE A 119 24.56 25.02 9.74
N LYS A 120 24.44 24.52 8.50
CA LYS A 120 25.52 24.56 7.50
C LYS A 120 25.94 26.00 7.19
N GLY A 121 24.98 26.91 7.03
CA GLY A 121 25.24 28.34 6.85
C GLY A 121 26.01 28.95 8.03
N LEU A 122 25.59 28.64 9.25
CA LEU A 122 26.25 29.13 10.47
C LEU A 122 27.67 28.56 10.64
N ILE A 123 27.86 27.27 10.38
CA ILE A 123 29.18 26.63 10.42
C ILE A 123 30.12 27.30 9.43
N LYS A 124 29.67 27.53 8.19
CA LYS A 124 30.45 28.21 7.16
C LYS A 124 30.89 29.61 7.62
N ALA A 125 29.95 30.41 8.13
CA ALA A 125 30.25 31.75 8.64
C ALA A 125 31.24 31.72 9.82
N ILE A 126 31.13 30.76 10.74
CA ILE A 126 32.09 30.59 11.84
C ILE A 126 33.49 30.25 11.30
N ASN A 127 33.57 29.33 10.33
CA ASN A 127 34.83 28.90 9.74
C ASN A 127 35.56 30.03 9.02
N GLU A 128 34.83 30.80 8.19
CA GLU A 128 35.36 31.97 7.47
C GLU A 128 35.85 33.08 8.40
N ASN A 129 35.39 33.09 9.65
CA ASN A 129 35.78 34.05 10.67
C ASN A 129 36.75 33.46 11.72
N GLY A 130 37.53 32.44 11.35
CA GLY A 130 38.62 31.88 12.17
C GLY A 130 38.18 30.96 13.31
N GLY A 131 36.92 30.51 13.30
CA GLY A 131 36.35 29.64 14.33
C GLY A 131 36.58 28.13 14.17
N SER A 132 37.39 27.71 13.20
CA SER A 132 37.54 26.31 12.78
C SER A 132 37.92 25.37 13.94
N ASP A 133 38.84 25.79 14.82
CA ASP A 133 39.28 24.96 15.94
C ASP A 133 38.20 24.76 17.02
N SER A 134 37.27 25.71 17.15
CA SER A 134 36.12 25.54 18.04
C SER A 134 35.10 24.56 17.45
N LEU A 135 34.93 24.56 16.13
CA LEU A 135 34.01 23.66 15.44
C LEU A 135 34.45 22.19 15.50
N LYS A 136 35.75 21.90 15.50
CA LYS A 136 36.31 20.54 15.63
C LYS A 136 35.90 19.81 16.92
N LYS A 137 35.42 20.52 17.94
CA LYS A 137 34.96 19.94 19.21
C LYS A 137 33.53 19.38 19.15
N VAL A 138 32.74 19.86 18.18
CA VAL A 138 31.32 19.55 18.03
C VAL A 138 31.08 18.72 16.76
N LEU A 139 31.87 18.98 15.71
CA LEU A 139 31.78 18.27 14.45
C LEU A 139 32.70 17.03 14.45
N PRO A 140 32.32 15.96 13.72
CA PRO A 140 33.18 14.79 13.51
C PRO A 140 34.58 15.19 13.04
N PRO A 141 35.64 14.47 13.45
CA PRO A 141 37.00 14.74 13.00
C PRO A 141 37.09 14.55 11.47
N VAL A 142 37.68 15.52 10.79
CA VAL A 142 38.03 15.45 9.36
C VAL A 142 39.39 14.79 9.23
N LYS A 143 39.59 13.89 8.26
CA LYS A 143 40.89 13.27 8.03
C LYS A 143 41.91 14.31 7.62
N GLU A 144 43.15 14.13 8.06
CA GLU A 144 44.24 15.05 7.74
C GLU A 144 44.45 15.15 6.22
N GLY A 145 44.44 16.37 5.68
CA GLY A 145 44.57 16.64 4.24
C GLY A 145 43.25 16.76 3.46
N GLU A 146 42.10 16.43 4.07
CA GLU A 146 40.79 16.68 3.44
C GLU A 146 40.34 18.14 3.68
N THR A 147 39.94 18.83 2.61
CA THR A 147 39.22 20.10 2.77
C THR A 147 37.94 19.84 3.53
N VAL A 148 37.68 20.64 4.55
CA VAL A 148 36.46 20.55 5.35
C VAL A 148 35.26 20.89 4.45
N ASP A 149 34.69 19.88 3.80
CA ASP A 149 33.46 20.05 3.06
C ASP A 149 32.29 20.03 4.05
N PHE A 150 31.87 21.23 4.42
CA PHE A 150 30.78 21.41 5.36
C PHE A 150 29.44 20.85 4.85
N SER A 151 29.32 20.55 3.56
CA SER A 151 28.16 19.90 2.96
C SER A 151 28.07 18.41 3.30
N LEU A 152 29.21 17.77 3.59
CA LEU A 152 29.36 16.33 3.87
C LEU A 152 29.23 15.96 5.34
N TYR A 153 29.13 16.92 6.27
CA TYR A 153 28.94 16.57 7.67
C TYR A 153 27.61 15.87 7.88
N GLU A 154 27.71 14.62 8.32
CA GLU A 154 26.62 13.84 8.88
C GLU A 154 26.31 14.39 10.27
N VAL A 155 25.72 15.59 10.31
CA VAL A 155 25.41 16.26 11.58
C VAL A 155 24.40 15.45 12.39
N SER A 156 23.46 14.78 11.74
CA SER A 156 22.48 13.93 12.42
C SER A 156 22.32 12.59 11.70
N PRO A 157 22.58 11.44 12.37
CA PRO A 157 22.29 10.11 11.82
C PRO A 157 20.82 9.97 11.41
N SER A 158 19.88 10.47 12.22
CA SER A 158 18.46 10.43 11.92
C SER A 158 18.11 11.28 10.69
N TYR A 159 18.71 12.47 10.55
CA TYR A 159 18.56 13.33 9.37
C TYR A 159 19.00 12.61 8.09
N LYS A 160 20.16 11.96 8.11
CA LYS A 160 20.69 11.22 6.96
C LYS A 160 19.77 10.06 6.57
N LEU A 161 19.35 9.25 7.54
CA LEU A 161 18.43 8.15 7.32
C LEU A 161 17.09 8.64 6.78
N ARG A 162 16.52 9.70 7.36
CA ARG A 162 15.29 10.33 6.88
C ARG A 162 15.43 10.80 5.44
N SER A 163 16.50 11.53 5.12
CA SER A 163 16.76 12.05 3.77
C SER A 163 16.88 10.94 2.73
N THR A 164 17.64 9.90 3.06
CA THR A 164 17.78 8.71 2.22
C THR A 164 16.44 8.01 2.00
N LEU A 165 15.66 7.84 3.07
CA LEU A 165 14.36 7.19 3.00
C LEU A 165 13.33 8.03 2.23
N SER A 166 13.30 9.35 2.41
CA SER A 166 12.44 10.27 1.66
C SER A 166 12.78 10.26 0.17
N TYR A 167 14.06 10.31 -0.19
CA TYR A 167 14.49 10.19 -1.59
C TYR A 167 14.08 8.84 -2.19
N GLY A 168 14.32 7.75 -1.46
CA GLY A 168 13.90 6.41 -1.86
C GLY A 168 12.37 6.30 -2.01
N PHE A 169 11.61 6.94 -1.12
CA PHE A 169 10.15 7.01 -1.19
C PHE A 169 9.67 7.73 -2.46
N HIS A 170 10.22 8.90 -2.78
CA HIS A 170 9.89 9.61 -4.02
C HIS A 170 10.24 8.80 -5.27
N LYS A 171 11.37 8.11 -5.28
CA LYS A 171 11.74 7.22 -6.40
C LYS A 171 10.75 6.06 -6.52
N ARG A 172 10.39 5.41 -5.40
CA ARG A 172 9.38 4.33 -5.38
C ARG A 172 8.01 4.82 -5.83
N LYS A 173 7.62 6.06 -5.52
CA LYS A 173 6.36 6.67 -6.01
C LYS A 173 6.27 6.71 -7.54
N GLU A 174 7.40 6.73 -8.25
CA GLU A 174 7.41 6.64 -9.72
C GLU A 174 7.13 5.23 -10.25
N ASP A 175 7.41 4.19 -9.46
CA ASP A 175 7.44 2.81 -9.94
C ASP A 175 6.42 1.89 -9.25
N GLU A 176 5.89 2.25 -8.08
CA GLU A 176 4.98 1.44 -7.28
C GLU A 176 3.50 1.71 -7.56
N LEU A 177 2.65 0.71 -7.28
CA LEU A 177 1.20 0.79 -7.54
C LEU A 177 0.52 1.93 -6.79
N TRP A 178 0.87 2.18 -5.52
CA TRP A 178 0.27 3.28 -4.75
C TRP A 178 0.59 4.64 -5.38
N GLY A 179 1.82 4.85 -5.85
CA GLY A 179 2.22 6.11 -6.48
C GLY A 179 1.58 6.30 -7.87
N HIS A 180 1.40 5.22 -8.63
CA HIS A 180 0.64 5.24 -9.88
C HIS A 180 -0.82 5.58 -9.63
N TYR A 181 -1.43 4.93 -8.63
CA TYR A 181 -2.81 5.17 -8.25
C TYR A 181 -3.04 6.63 -7.82
N GLU A 182 -2.15 7.17 -6.98
CA GLU A 182 -2.20 8.57 -6.57
C GLU A 182 -2.16 9.53 -7.77
N LYS A 183 -1.24 9.31 -8.71
CA LYS A 183 -1.15 10.12 -9.94
C LYS A 183 -2.41 10.06 -10.80
N LEU A 184 -3.04 8.89 -10.91
CA LEU A 184 -4.32 8.74 -11.61
C LEU A 184 -5.42 9.54 -10.92
N ARG A 185 -5.49 9.49 -9.58
CA ARG A 185 -6.48 10.24 -8.80
C ARG A 185 -6.27 11.74 -8.88
N LEU A 186 -5.02 12.19 -8.83
CA LEU A 186 -4.69 13.61 -8.97
C LEU A 186 -5.05 14.14 -10.35
N ALA A 187 -4.69 13.42 -11.41
CA ALA A 187 -5.12 13.76 -12.76
C ALA A 187 -6.65 13.76 -12.85
N GLY A 188 -7.33 12.70 -12.38
CA GLY A 188 -8.79 12.65 -12.38
C GLY A 188 -9.44 13.83 -11.64
N ALA A 189 -8.90 14.25 -10.50
CA ALA A 189 -9.42 15.39 -9.74
C ALA A 189 -9.26 16.73 -10.47
N VAL A 190 -8.18 16.89 -11.24
CA VAL A 190 -7.91 18.10 -12.02
C VAL A 190 -8.80 18.20 -13.26
N PHE A 191 -9.12 17.07 -13.90
CA PHE A 191 -9.98 17.02 -15.10
C PHE A 191 -11.49 16.95 -14.80
N GLN A 192 -11.89 16.70 -13.56
CA GLN A 192 -13.30 16.70 -13.17
C GLN A 192 -13.88 18.13 -13.27
N LYS A 193 -14.95 18.31 -14.06
CA LYS A 193 -15.56 19.63 -14.38
C LYS A 193 -15.67 20.54 -13.14
N GLY A 194 -15.07 21.72 -13.24
CA GLY A 194 -14.94 22.67 -12.13
C GLY A 194 -13.85 22.21 -11.17
N THR A 195 -12.60 22.52 -11.52
CA THR A 195 -11.36 22.13 -10.83
C THR A 195 -11.63 21.98 -9.34
N ASN A 196 -11.83 20.74 -8.87
CA ASN A 196 -12.10 20.52 -7.46
C ASN A 196 -10.75 20.56 -6.74
N LEU A 197 -10.16 21.75 -6.71
CA LEU A 197 -8.88 22.05 -6.09
C LEU A 197 -8.87 21.56 -4.65
N GLU A 198 -10.00 21.67 -3.94
CA GLU A 198 -10.16 21.12 -2.60
C GLU A 198 -10.05 19.60 -2.57
N LYS A 199 -10.67 18.88 -3.52
CA LYS A 199 -10.53 17.42 -3.63
C LYS A 199 -9.09 17.05 -4.02
N ALA A 200 -8.47 17.77 -4.95
CA ALA A 200 -7.07 17.53 -5.33
C ALA A 200 -6.10 17.79 -4.14
N GLN A 201 -6.31 18.86 -3.37
CA GLN A 201 -5.59 19.16 -2.12
C GLN A 201 -5.80 18.11 -1.04
N LYS A 202 -6.97 17.47 -0.97
CA LYS A 202 -7.20 16.34 -0.06
C LYS A 202 -6.54 15.03 -0.53
N LEU A 203 -6.26 14.92 -1.82
CA LEU A 203 -5.71 13.70 -2.43
C LEU A 203 -4.19 13.65 -2.40
N THR A 204 -3.50 14.78 -2.56
CA THR A 204 -2.05 14.86 -2.35
C THR A 204 -1.71 15.56 -1.05
N ARG A 205 -0.71 15.02 -0.35
CA ARG A 205 -0.12 15.65 0.83
C ARG A 205 1.05 16.58 0.46
N ASP A 206 1.40 16.66 -0.83
CA ASP A 206 2.48 17.47 -1.37
C ASP A 206 1.91 18.65 -2.19
N GLU A 207 1.91 19.84 -1.58
CA GLU A 207 1.46 21.07 -2.23
C GLU A 207 2.26 21.41 -3.48
N ASN A 208 3.54 21.02 -3.55
CA ASN A 208 4.36 21.24 -4.74
C ASN A 208 3.88 20.33 -5.88
N GLU A 209 3.59 19.07 -5.59
CA GLU A 209 3.07 18.13 -6.60
C GLU A 209 1.74 18.61 -7.16
N LEU A 210 0.83 19.08 -6.31
CA LEU A 210 -0.42 19.70 -6.75
C LEU A 210 -0.15 20.93 -7.63
N THR A 211 0.75 21.81 -7.18
CA THR A 211 1.11 23.04 -7.90
C THR A 211 1.71 22.73 -9.27
N GLU A 212 2.57 21.72 -9.37
CA GLU A 212 3.16 21.28 -10.63
C GLU A 212 2.11 20.66 -11.57
N LEU A 213 1.20 19.86 -11.04
CA LEU A 213 0.12 19.22 -11.81
C LEU A 213 -0.93 20.24 -12.31
N ILE A 214 -1.18 21.27 -11.50
CA ILE A 214 -1.98 22.44 -11.84
C ILE A 214 -1.31 23.26 -12.97
N LYS A 215 0.01 23.48 -12.91
CA LYS A 215 0.76 24.13 -13.99
C LYS A 215 0.73 23.33 -15.30
N GLU A 216 0.69 22.00 -15.21
CA GLU A 216 0.61 21.08 -16.35
C GLU A 216 -0.75 21.11 -17.07
N TYR A 217 -1.83 21.46 -16.36
CA TYR A 217 -3.21 21.37 -16.89
C TYR A 217 -3.51 22.36 -18.02
N GLY A 218 -2.77 23.47 -18.08
CA GLY A 218 -3.02 24.52 -19.07
C GLY A 218 -2.69 24.14 -20.53
N ILE A 219 -2.14 22.94 -20.80
CA ILE A 219 -1.53 22.63 -22.10
C ILE A 219 -1.78 21.17 -22.49
N ILE A 220 -2.85 20.94 -23.25
CA ILE A 220 -3.14 19.66 -23.90
C ILE A 220 -3.11 19.89 -25.41
N LYS A 221 -2.14 19.27 -26.09
CA LYS A 221 -1.97 19.35 -27.54
C LYS A 221 -2.96 18.40 -28.23
N ASN A 222 -4.18 18.86 -28.48
CA ASN A 222 -4.95 18.58 -29.72
C ASN A 222 -6.43 18.98 -29.53
N GLU A 223 -6.80 19.99 -30.29
CA GLU A 223 -7.92 20.93 -30.14
C GLU A 223 -9.35 20.35 -30.23
N GLY A 224 -10.29 21.17 -29.75
CA GLY A 224 -11.65 21.31 -30.27
C GLY A 224 -12.51 22.20 -29.38
N SER A 225 -12.44 23.52 -29.61
CA SER A 225 -13.25 24.60 -28.99
C SER A 225 -13.22 24.68 -27.46
N GLU A 226 -12.08 25.07 -26.92
CA GLU A 226 -11.87 26.01 -25.81
C GLU A 226 -10.48 25.70 -25.29
N SER A 227 -9.48 26.33 -25.90
CA SER A 227 -8.33 26.77 -25.14
C SER A 227 -8.85 27.75 -24.08
N SER A 228 -9.54 27.25 -23.05
CA SER A 228 -9.47 27.86 -21.74
C SER A 228 -8.03 27.63 -21.29
N LEU A 229 -7.15 28.47 -21.85
CA LEU A 229 -6.20 29.16 -21.03
C LEU A 229 -7.01 29.69 -19.85
N LEU A 230 -7.21 28.86 -18.83
CA LEU A 230 -7.26 29.34 -17.46
C LEU A 230 -5.92 30.04 -17.31
N SER A 231 -5.89 31.30 -17.75
CA SER A 231 -4.79 32.20 -17.52
C SER A 231 -4.61 32.15 -16.01
N PHE A 232 -3.51 31.55 -15.57
CA PHE A 232 -3.12 31.36 -14.18
C PHE A 232 -2.88 32.68 -13.44
N SER A 233 -3.53 33.78 -13.85
CA SER A 233 -3.54 35.07 -13.17
C SER A 233 -4.25 35.01 -11.82
N ALA A 234 -5.02 33.97 -11.51
CA ALA A 234 -5.72 33.84 -10.23
C ALA A 234 -4.86 33.24 -9.09
N PHE A 235 -3.78 32.50 -9.39
CA PHE A 235 -2.88 31.98 -8.35
C PHE A 235 -1.82 33.01 -7.93
N ASP A 236 -1.50 33.97 -8.80
CA ASP A 236 -0.57 35.08 -8.50
C ASP A 236 -1.18 36.12 -7.53
N THR A 237 -2.51 36.11 -7.32
CA THR A 237 -3.19 37.15 -6.53
C THR A 237 -3.51 36.76 -5.08
N THR A 238 -3.54 35.48 -4.74
CA THR A 238 -4.07 35.03 -3.42
C THR A 238 -2.99 34.81 -2.36
N TYR A 239 -1.75 34.58 -2.77
CA TYR A 239 -0.58 34.63 -1.87
C TYR A 239 0.18 35.91 -2.17
N GLY A 240 0.07 36.90 -1.28
CA GLY A 240 0.57 38.29 -1.41
C GLY A 240 2.08 38.44 -1.59
N SER A 241 2.65 37.75 -2.58
CA SER A 241 4.00 37.96 -3.06
C SER A 241 3.94 39.12 -4.05
N GLU A 242 4.65 40.18 -3.69
CA GLU A 242 4.91 41.33 -4.54
C GLU A 242 5.20 40.88 -5.97
N LYS A 243 4.58 41.55 -6.94
CA LYS A 243 4.76 41.41 -8.39
C LYS A 243 6.23 41.12 -8.73
N ARG A 244 6.62 39.85 -8.75
CA ARG A 244 7.88 39.43 -9.35
C ARG A 244 7.71 39.72 -10.82
N LYS A 245 8.34 40.81 -11.28
CA LYS A 245 8.54 41.07 -12.70
C LYS A 245 9.36 39.90 -13.24
N TYR A 246 8.66 38.84 -13.66
CA TYR A 246 9.26 37.73 -14.38
C TYR A 246 9.76 38.30 -15.71
N SER A 247 11.04 38.64 -15.75
CA SER A 247 11.75 39.05 -16.94
C SER A 247 11.75 37.89 -17.93
N SER A 248 11.35 38.18 -19.17
CA SER A 248 11.60 37.42 -20.41
C SER A 248 11.16 35.95 -20.44
N SER A 249 9.98 35.72 -21.02
CA SER A 249 9.57 34.76 -22.07
C SER A 249 10.42 33.54 -22.51
N SER A 250 11.58 33.20 -21.97
CA SER A 250 12.48 32.20 -22.59
C SER A 250 12.62 30.84 -21.90
N ASP A 251 11.99 30.56 -20.76
CA ASP A 251 12.08 29.20 -20.16
C ASP A 251 10.84 28.77 -19.37
N ARG A 252 9.64 29.21 -19.79
CA ARG A 252 8.42 28.49 -19.41
C ARG A 252 8.42 27.18 -20.19
N ARG A 253 9.14 26.18 -19.70
CA ARG A 253 8.98 24.79 -20.16
C ARG A 253 7.55 24.42 -19.89
N ILE A 254 6.75 24.55 -20.94
CA ILE A 254 5.41 24.05 -21.06
C ILE A 254 5.47 22.57 -20.67
N ARG A 255 4.98 22.26 -19.47
CA ARG A 255 4.87 20.88 -19.01
C ARG A 255 3.49 20.40 -19.45
N GLU A 256 3.48 19.32 -20.23
CA GLU A 256 2.28 18.76 -20.85
C GLU A 256 1.94 17.43 -20.16
N PHE A 257 0.64 17.19 -19.92
CA PHE A 257 0.15 15.88 -19.53
C PHE A 257 0.42 14.87 -20.66
N LYS A 258 1.44 14.04 -20.51
CA LYS A 258 1.78 13.02 -21.52
C LYS A 258 0.86 11.81 -21.38
N ARG A 259 -0.05 11.64 -22.35
CA ARG A 259 -0.95 10.48 -22.44
C ARG A 259 -0.25 9.15 -22.16
N ASP A 260 0.86 8.87 -22.83
CA ASP A 260 1.61 7.61 -22.70
C ASP A 260 2.01 7.29 -21.25
N LYS A 261 2.34 8.33 -20.46
CA LYS A 261 2.71 8.17 -19.05
C LYS A 261 1.50 7.68 -18.23
N TYR A 262 0.33 8.28 -18.46
CA TYR A 262 -0.90 7.90 -17.76
C TYR A 262 -1.46 6.57 -18.26
N GLN A 263 -1.33 6.26 -19.55
CA GLN A 263 -1.68 4.93 -20.09
C GLN A 263 -0.90 3.83 -19.35
N ASN A 264 0.40 3.99 -19.17
CA ASN A 264 1.21 3.03 -18.41
C ASN A 264 0.72 2.86 -16.97
N TYR A 265 0.38 3.96 -16.29
CA TYR A 265 -0.17 3.91 -14.93
C TYR A 265 -1.51 3.17 -14.88
N ILE A 266 -2.45 3.52 -15.78
CA ILE A 266 -3.77 2.88 -15.86
C ILE A 266 -3.61 1.39 -16.14
N THR A 267 -2.82 0.99 -17.13
CA THR A 267 -2.62 -0.43 -17.49
C THR A 267 -2.08 -1.24 -16.31
N ARG A 268 -1.12 -0.70 -15.56
CA ARG A 268 -0.57 -1.39 -14.37
C ARG A 268 -1.60 -1.56 -13.27
N ILE A 269 -2.36 -0.51 -12.97
CA ILE A 269 -3.43 -0.53 -11.95
C ILE A 269 -4.57 -1.47 -12.37
N HIS A 270 -5.00 -1.39 -13.62
CA HIS A 270 -6.02 -2.24 -14.20
C HIS A 270 -5.63 -3.72 -14.08
N ASN A 271 -4.45 -4.10 -14.57
CA ASN A 271 -3.96 -5.48 -14.52
C ASN A 271 -3.85 -6.01 -13.07
N TYR A 272 -3.45 -5.15 -12.13
CA TYR A 272 -3.44 -5.51 -10.72
C TYR A 272 -4.85 -5.82 -10.19
N PHE A 273 -5.85 -4.98 -10.50
CA PHE A 273 -7.23 -5.23 -10.07
C PHE A 273 -7.85 -6.47 -10.71
N ILE A 274 -7.64 -6.70 -12.01
CA ILE A 274 -8.10 -7.93 -12.67
C ILE A 274 -7.51 -9.15 -11.96
N LYS A 275 -6.20 -9.15 -11.70
CA LYS A 275 -5.53 -10.24 -10.97
C LYS A 275 -6.11 -10.48 -9.58
N GLU A 276 -6.31 -9.44 -8.78
CA GLU A 276 -6.83 -9.59 -7.42
C GLU A 276 -8.32 -10.00 -7.41
N LEU A 277 -9.14 -9.48 -8.33
CA LEU A 277 -10.53 -9.89 -8.49
C LEU A 277 -10.65 -11.34 -9.00
N THR A 278 -9.82 -11.78 -9.94
CA THR A 278 -9.80 -13.18 -10.38
C THR A 278 -9.43 -14.11 -9.23
N LYS A 279 -8.44 -13.75 -8.40
CA LYS A 279 -8.09 -14.53 -7.21
C LYS A 279 -9.24 -14.63 -6.23
N ALA A 280 -9.93 -13.52 -5.96
CA ALA A 280 -11.09 -13.50 -5.08
C ALA A 280 -12.24 -14.33 -5.66
N ASN A 281 -12.49 -14.27 -6.97
CA ASN A 281 -13.50 -15.10 -7.64
C ASN A 281 -13.15 -16.59 -7.54
N LEU A 282 -11.89 -16.96 -7.76
CA LEU A 282 -11.42 -18.35 -7.58
C LEU A 282 -11.52 -18.81 -6.11
N GLN A 283 -11.45 -17.91 -5.14
CA GLN A 283 -11.67 -18.24 -3.72
C GLN A 283 -13.16 -18.38 -3.38
N GLU A 284 -14.04 -17.63 -4.02
CA GLU A 284 -15.50 -17.80 -3.90
C GLU A 284 -16.00 -19.06 -4.62
N GLU A 285 -15.38 -19.42 -5.75
CA GLU A 285 -15.66 -20.64 -6.52
C GLU A 285 -15.02 -21.89 -5.94
N ARG A 286 -14.02 -21.75 -5.04
CA ARG A 286 -13.65 -22.88 -4.17
C ARG A 286 -14.90 -23.23 -3.37
N PRO A 287 -15.42 -24.46 -3.47
CA PRO A 287 -16.62 -24.84 -2.77
C PRO A 287 -16.42 -24.50 -1.29
N LYS A 288 -17.30 -23.65 -0.74
CA LYS A 288 -17.33 -23.29 0.69
C LYS A 288 -17.03 -24.55 1.47
N LYS A 289 -15.85 -24.64 2.12
CA LYS A 289 -15.30 -25.82 2.83
C LYS A 289 -16.34 -26.93 2.88
N ASP A 290 -16.24 -27.84 1.91
CA ASP A 290 -17.23 -28.90 1.67
C ASP A 290 -17.63 -29.54 2.99
N THR A 291 -18.73 -29.08 3.57
CA THR A 291 -19.07 -29.49 4.93
C THR A 291 -19.48 -30.94 4.85
N VAL A 292 -18.69 -31.80 5.47
CA VAL A 292 -19.12 -33.14 5.76
C VAL A 292 -19.96 -33.13 7.03
N ALA A 293 -21.18 -33.66 6.93
CA ALA A 293 -22.08 -33.81 8.06
C ALA A 293 -22.84 -35.13 7.93
N PHE A 294 -23.16 -35.78 9.03
CA PHE A 294 -23.96 -37.00 9.03
C PHE A 294 -25.23 -36.77 9.84
N ASP A 295 -26.38 -36.96 9.20
CA ASP A 295 -27.70 -36.93 9.82
C ASP A 295 -28.07 -38.38 10.24
N PRO A 296 -28.02 -38.73 11.54
CA PRO A 296 -28.33 -40.09 11.98
C PRO A 296 -29.82 -40.44 11.78
N ASP A 297 -30.73 -39.47 11.90
CA ASP A 297 -32.18 -39.70 11.80
C ASP A 297 -32.60 -40.00 10.36
N ARG A 298 -32.00 -39.32 9.38
CA ARG A 298 -32.19 -39.60 7.96
C ARG A 298 -31.25 -40.69 7.43
N SER A 299 -30.19 -40.99 8.17
CA SER A 299 -29.08 -41.87 7.75
C SER A 299 -28.41 -41.38 6.46
N VAL A 300 -28.16 -40.08 6.41
CA VAL A 300 -27.62 -39.39 5.23
C VAL A 300 -26.28 -38.75 5.59
N LEU A 301 -25.23 -39.09 4.84
CA LEU A 301 -23.96 -38.36 4.85
C LEU A 301 -24.04 -37.28 3.77
N VAL A 302 -23.93 -36.02 4.19
CA VAL A 302 -23.84 -34.87 3.28
C VAL A 302 -22.36 -34.59 3.04
N VAL A 303 -21.92 -34.62 1.78
CA VAL A 303 -20.55 -34.30 1.36
C VAL A 303 -20.65 -33.30 0.21
N SER A 304 -20.09 -32.11 0.37
CA SER A 304 -20.12 -31.07 -0.68
C SER A 304 -21.54 -30.74 -1.15
N GLY A 305 -22.53 -30.82 -0.25
CA GLY A 305 -23.95 -30.61 -0.55
C GLY A 305 -24.67 -31.79 -1.23
N LYS A 306 -23.98 -32.90 -1.53
CA LYS A 306 -24.59 -34.13 -2.04
C LYS A 306 -24.97 -35.07 -0.90
N GLU A 307 -26.18 -35.61 -0.93
CA GLU A 307 -26.71 -36.54 0.07
C GLU A 307 -26.42 -38.00 -0.30
N ILE A 308 -25.82 -38.76 0.61
CA ILE A 308 -25.48 -40.19 0.44
C ILE A 308 -26.23 -41.00 1.51
N LYS A 309 -27.20 -41.81 1.09
CA LYS A 309 -28.10 -42.52 2.01
C LYS A 309 -27.57 -43.89 2.42
N PHE A 310 -27.31 -44.10 3.71
CA PHE A 310 -26.92 -45.40 4.27
C PHE A 310 -28.14 -46.15 4.84
N ARG A 311 -28.09 -47.48 4.83
CA ARG A 311 -29.15 -48.31 5.43
C ARG A 311 -29.03 -48.22 6.96
N LYS A 312 -30.13 -47.86 7.64
CA LYS A 312 -30.22 -47.81 9.10
C LYS A 312 -29.81 -49.13 9.74
N TYR A 313 -29.20 -49.04 10.92
CA TYR A 313 -28.80 -50.18 11.76
C TYR A 313 -27.78 -51.14 11.13
N THR A 314 -27.09 -50.70 10.07
CA THR A 314 -25.91 -51.40 9.56
C THR A 314 -24.66 -50.90 10.27
N GLU A 315 -23.60 -51.68 10.20
CA GLU A 315 -22.30 -51.36 10.80
C GLU A 315 -21.71 -50.10 10.18
N GLN A 316 -21.88 -49.89 8.87
CA GLN A 316 -21.52 -48.64 8.17
C GLN A 316 -22.24 -47.42 8.77
N TYR A 317 -23.54 -47.55 9.04
CA TYR A 317 -24.35 -46.51 9.67
C TYR A 317 -23.85 -46.21 11.09
N HIS A 318 -23.58 -47.25 11.89
CA HIS A 318 -23.11 -47.08 13.26
C HIS A 318 -21.71 -46.46 13.33
N THR A 319 -20.81 -46.85 12.42
CA THR A 319 -19.47 -46.23 12.28
C THR A 319 -19.60 -44.73 12.00
N LEU A 320 -20.39 -44.32 11.01
CA LEU A 320 -20.61 -42.90 10.70
C LEU A 320 -21.27 -42.17 11.87
N ARG A 321 -22.28 -42.76 12.50
CA ARG A 321 -22.96 -42.17 13.68
C ARG A 321 -21.98 -41.87 14.81
N ILE A 322 -20.99 -42.72 15.06
CA ILE A 322 -19.99 -42.51 16.12
C ILE A 322 -19.03 -41.39 15.76
N ILE A 323 -18.48 -41.42 14.54
CA ILE A 323 -17.52 -40.40 14.06
C ILE A 323 -18.12 -38.99 14.12
N PHE A 324 -19.40 -38.87 13.77
CA PHE A 324 -20.12 -37.60 13.69
C PHE A 324 -20.94 -37.27 14.95
N LYS A 325 -20.80 -38.05 16.04
CA LYS A 325 -21.60 -37.85 17.27
C LYS A 325 -21.28 -36.52 17.96
N THR A 326 -20.01 -36.16 18.01
CA THR A 326 -19.50 -34.97 18.72
C THR A 326 -18.82 -34.05 17.69
N PRO A 327 -19.41 -32.88 17.37
CA PRO A 327 -18.90 -31.98 16.32
C PRO A 327 -17.42 -31.61 16.49
N GLU A 328 -16.95 -31.46 17.72
CA GLU A 328 -15.58 -31.09 18.07
C GLU A 328 -14.58 -32.22 17.80
N GLU A 329 -15.05 -33.46 17.75
CA GLU A 329 -14.23 -34.66 17.55
C GLU A 329 -14.23 -35.16 16.10
N VAL A 330 -15.03 -34.59 15.19
CA VAL A 330 -15.15 -35.06 13.80
C VAL A 330 -13.80 -35.08 13.08
N GLY A 331 -12.90 -34.13 13.41
CA GLY A 331 -11.57 -34.04 12.81
C GLY A 331 -10.47 -34.87 13.46
N LYS A 332 -10.75 -35.53 14.58
CA LYS A 332 -9.76 -36.34 15.29
C LYS A 332 -9.45 -37.62 14.51
N GLU A 333 -8.33 -38.26 14.86
CA GLU A 333 -8.06 -39.62 14.41
C GLU A 333 -8.85 -40.61 15.27
N TRP A 334 -9.67 -41.43 14.63
CA TRP A 334 -10.52 -42.43 15.26
C TRP A 334 -9.90 -43.80 15.10
N PHE A 335 -9.56 -44.46 16.22
CA PHE A 335 -9.09 -45.84 16.21
C PHE A 335 -10.28 -46.80 16.09
N PHE A 336 -10.11 -47.88 15.33
CA PHE A 336 -11.18 -48.86 15.11
C PHE A 336 -11.60 -49.57 16.41
N SER A 337 -10.68 -49.81 17.33
CA SER A 337 -10.97 -50.29 18.68
C SER A 337 -11.91 -49.35 19.47
N GLU A 338 -11.67 -48.03 19.42
CA GLU A 338 -12.53 -47.03 20.06
C GLU A 338 -13.96 -47.06 19.46
N ILE A 339 -14.06 -47.23 18.14
CA ILE A 339 -15.36 -47.35 17.46
C ILE A 339 -16.03 -48.67 17.86
N ALA A 340 -15.30 -49.78 17.93
CA ALA A 340 -15.80 -51.10 18.32
C ALA A 340 -16.49 -51.08 19.69
N GLU A 341 -15.81 -50.50 20.68
CA GLU A 341 -16.31 -50.35 22.05
C GLU A 341 -17.59 -49.51 22.11
N LYS A 342 -17.73 -48.50 21.24
CA LYS A 342 -18.91 -47.63 21.20
C LYS A 342 -20.09 -48.23 20.44
N ILE A 343 -19.90 -49.21 19.55
CA ILE A 343 -20.98 -49.89 18.82
C ILE A 343 -21.60 -51.01 19.67
N ASP A 344 -20.82 -52.04 19.97
CA ASP A 344 -21.25 -53.21 20.73
C ASP A 344 -20.03 -53.95 21.29
N PRO A 345 -19.70 -53.74 22.57
CA PRO A 345 -18.55 -54.39 23.22
C PRO A 345 -18.59 -55.92 23.20
N ARG A 346 -19.77 -56.53 23.05
CA ARG A 346 -19.94 -57.99 23.18
C ARG A 346 -19.74 -58.73 21.87
N LYS A 347 -19.83 -58.04 20.74
CA LYS A 347 -19.78 -58.66 19.40
C LYS A 347 -18.36 -59.01 18.96
N GLY A 348 -17.32 -58.48 19.63
CA GLY A 348 -15.93 -58.84 19.38
C GLY A 348 -15.43 -58.41 17.98
N TYR A 349 -15.82 -57.22 17.53
CA TYR A 349 -15.37 -56.70 16.24
C TYR A 349 -13.84 -56.56 16.18
N SER A 350 -13.26 -56.93 15.04
CA SER A 350 -11.85 -56.73 14.75
C SER A 350 -11.60 -55.43 13.97
N ASP A 351 -10.38 -54.91 14.01
CA ASP A 351 -9.96 -53.76 13.18
C ASP A 351 -10.20 -54.00 11.68
N LYS A 352 -10.06 -55.26 11.24
CA LYS A 352 -10.31 -55.67 9.85
C LYS A 352 -11.77 -55.45 9.44
N ASP A 353 -12.72 -55.64 10.35
CA ASP A 353 -14.14 -55.42 10.08
C ASP A 353 -14.40 -53.94 9.79
N PHE A 354 -13.88 -53.04 10.65
CA PHE A 354 -13.99 -51.60 10.46
C PHE A 354 -13.26 -51.10 9.22
N HIS A 355 -12.08 -51.64 8.91
CA HIS A 355 -11.39 -51.34 7.67
C HIS A 355 -12.26 -51.69 6.45
N ASN A 356 -12.94 -52.85 6.48
CA ASN A 356 -13.87 -53.26 5.42
C ASN A 356 -15.10 -52.33 5.34
N TYR A 357 -15.68 -51.95 6.48
CA TYR A 357 -16.81 -51.01 6.52
C TYR A 357 -16.41 -49.64 5.95
N MET A 358 -15.24 -49.12 6.32
CA MET A 358 -14.74 -47.85 5.78
C MET A 358 -14.38 -47.93 4.31
N SER A 359 -13.85 -49.07 3.84
CA SER A 359 -13.63 -49.32 2.40
C SER A 359 -14.95 -49.29 1.61
N ALA A 360 -16.02 -49.86 2.15
CA ALA A 360 -17.35 -49.79 1.55
C ALA A 360 -17.92 -48.36 1.54
N ILE A 361 -17.81 -47.63 2.67
CA ILE A 361 -18.20 -46.22 2.76
C ILE A 361 -17.43 -45.37 1.74
N LYS A 362 -16.10 -45.50 1.66
CA LYS A 362 -15.25 -44.76 0.71
C LYS A 362 -15.65 -45.00 -0.73
N ARG A 363 -15.85 -46.27 -1.12
CA ARG A 363 -16.30 -46.61 -2.48
C ARG A 363 -17.65 -45.96 -2.81
N ARG A 364 -18.57 -45.96 -1.86
CA ARG A 364 -19.89 -45.36 -2.06
C ARG A 364 -19.83 -43.84 -2.17
N VAL A 365 -19.09 -43.18 -1.28
CA VAL A 365 -18.86 -41.72 -1.33
C VAL A 365 -18.24 -41.34 -2.66
N SER A 366 -17.20 -42.05 -3.09
CA SER A 366 -16.53 -41.84 -4.38
C SER A 366 -17.50 -41.97 -5.55
N ALA A 367 -18.37 -42.99 -5.55
CA ALA A 367 -19.30 -43.23 -6.64
C ALA A 367 -20.39 -42.14 -6.74
N GLU A 368 -20.93 -41.69 -5.60
CA GLU A 368 -22.04 -40.74 -5.58
C GLU A 368 -21.59 -39.27 -5.66
N THR A 369 -20.36 -38.95 -5.22
CA THR A 369 -19.90 -37.55 -5.10
C THR A 369 -18.68 -37.19 -5.94
N SER A 370 -17.96 -38.18 -6.46
CA SER A 370 -16.63 -38.03 -7.09
C SER A 370 -15.52 -37.61 -6.12
N VAL A 371 -15.76 -37.65 -4.81
CA VAL A 371 -14.76 -37.37 -3.77
C VAL A 371 -14.00 -38.65 -3.40
N LEU A 372 -12.70 -38.69 -3.66
CA LEU A 372 -11.84 -39.88 -3.45
C LEU A 372 -11.18 -39.93 -2.07
N ASP A 373 -10.99 -38.77 -1.44
CA ASP A 373 -10.09 -38.59 -0.30
C ASP A 373 -10.77 -37.96 0.92
N LEU A 374 -12.09 -38.18 1.08
CA LEU A 374 -12.84 -37.76 2.27
C LEU A 374 -12.29 -38.41 3.54
N PHE A 375 -12.04 -39.72 3.49
CA PHE A 375 -11.54 -40.52 4.61
C PHE A 375 -10.12 -41.02 4.33
N ILE A 376 -9.19 -40.64 5.20
CA ILE A 376 -7.83 -41.17 5.27
C ILE A 376 -7.89 -42.37 6.22
N THR A 377 -7.54 -43.56 5.74
CA THR A 377 -7.72 -44.81 6.49
C THR A 377 -6.40 -45.57 6.55
N THR A 378 -6.05 -46.08 7.72
CA THR A 378 -4.97 -47.05 7.92
C THR A 378 -5.58 -48.44 8.19
N ASN A 379 -4.75 -49.40 8.62
CA ASN A 379 -5.23 -50.71 9.06
C ASN A 379 -5.92 -50.66 10.44
N GLN A 380 -5.74 -49.58 11.21
CA GLN A 380 -6.18 -49.49 12.61
C GLN A 380 -6.97 -48.20 12.92
N SER A 381 -6.96 -47.21 12.02
CA SER A 381 -7.54 -45.91 12.25
C SER A 381 -8.17 -45.30 10.99
N LEU A 382 -9.01 -44.29 11.21
CA LEU A 382 -9.51 -43.40 10.18
C LEU A 382 -9.41 -41.94 10.64
N LYS A 383 -9.29 -41.02 9.68
CA LYS A 383 -9.36 -39.58 9.90
C LYS A 383 -10.07 -38.91 8.73
N ILE A 384 -10.90 -37.91 9.02
CA ILE A 384 -11.51 -37.08 7.96
C ILE A 384 -10.46 -36.08 7.47
N ASN A 385 -10.32 -35.95 6.15
CA ASN A 385 -9.38 -35.03 5.54
C ASN A 385 -9.75 -33.57 5.90
N SER A 386 -8.79 -32.80 6.42
CA SER A 386 -9.02 -31.47 6.96
C SER A 386 -9.58 -30.47 5.95
N LYS A 387 -9.45 -30.74 4.64
CA LYS A 387 -10.08 -29.93 3.59
C LYS A 387 -11.61 -29.92 3.61
N PHE A 388 -12.23 -30.91 4.26
CA PHE A 388 -13.70 -31.04 4.43
C PHE A 388 -14.20 -30.60 5.81
N LEU A 389 -13.30 -30.15 6.70
CA LEU A 389 -13.65 -29.76 8.07
C LEU A 389 -13.76 -28.23 8.17
N ARG A 390 -14.79 -27.77 8.89
CA ARG A 390 -15.09 -26.33 9.07
C ARG A 390 -14.02 -25.58 9.84
#